data_AF-A0A9W8UBR5-F1
#
_entry.id   AF-A0A9W8UBR5-F1
#
_cell.length_a   1.000
_cell.length_b   1.000
_cell.length_c   1.000
_cell.angle_alpha   90.00
_cell.angle_beta   90.00
_cell.angle_gamma   90.00
#
_symmetry.space_group_name_H-M   'P 1'
#
loop_
_entity.id
_entity.type
_entity.pdbx_description
1 polymer ?
#
loop_
_entity_poly.entity_id
_entity_poly.type
_entity_poly.pdbx_seq_one_letter_code
_entity_poly.pdbx_strand_id
1 'polypeptide(L)'
;MSELVTKALQDPASLTYTEADLVITGVPRNRDSDMLQRSRRLRGADKDIYYRALNAAKTEDEVAALKSCHTKQSEKQDGRAAAREALDSYDADLVKKALNQNKPVRWQEHIMSLSGSTKTRAPCGFVVSHPKGKDAECSKFKKRLETSVSHGLHRYLGALKEPILNGFKLHDIQYDSSESLENCFVRMRDAGNIPSSLRQDVFLYVDDESIRCLESPRRFVWLWEPQHVTNLKEQPGPLKVDIKHVTPLLLMRLTQRDMLLDRRQLRMWHDGPELENLHKDALESKENGKHDGIWPPRALAM
;
A
#
# COMPACT_ATOMS: atom_id res chain seq x y z
N MET A 1 26.55 -8.42 6.06
CA MET A 1 26.17 -9.85 5.97
C MET A 1 25.94 -10.45 7.35
N SER A 2 26.91 -10.41 8.28
CA SER A 2 26.69 -10.91 9.66
C SER A 2 25.45 -10.33 10.34
N GLU A 3 25.24 -9.01 10.30
CA GLU A 3 24.02 -8.37 10.85
C GLU A 3 22.72 -8.85 10.20
N LEU A 4 22.70 -9.10 8.88
CA LEU A 4 21.51 -9.59 8.18
C LEU A 4 21.23 -11.06 8.49
N VAL A 5 22.29 -11.87 8.66
CA VAL A 5 22.18 -13.27 9.11
C VAL A 5 21.61 -13.29 10.53
N THR A 6 22.15 -12.48 11.45
CA THR A 6 21.62 -12.35 12.81
C THR A 6 20.17 -11.90 12.81
N LYS A 7 19.82 -10.88 12.01
CA LYS A 7 18.44 -10.40 11.85
C LYS A 7 17.52 -11.51 11.32
N ALA A 8 17.95 -12.28 10.32
CA ALA A 8 17.18 -13.37 9.75
C ALA A 8 16.94 -14.54 10.72
N LEU A 9 17.81 -14.71 11.72
CA LEU A 9 17.67 -15.72 12.76
C LEU A 9 16.80 -15.23 13.93
N GLN A 10 17.00 -13.98 14.37
CA GLN A 10 16.36 -13.43 15.57
C GLN A 10 14.97 -12.85 15.30
N ASP A 11 14.79 -12.16 14.18
CA ASP A 11 13.52 -11.52 13.79
C ASP A 11 13.34 -11.59 12.26
N PRO A 12 13.04 -12.78 11.71
CA PRO A 12 12.83 -12.96 10.27
C PRO A 12 11.64 -12.13 9.74
N ALA A 13 10.67 -11.78 10.59
CA ALA A 13 9.52 -10.97 10.19
C ALA A 13 9.92 -9.53 9.86
N SER A 14 10.95 -9.00 10.53
CA SER A 14 11.49 -7.65 10.28
C SER A 14 12.36 -7.53 9.02
N LEU A 15 12.70 -8.66 8.37
CA LEU A 15 13.45 -8.64 7.11
C LEU A 15 12.64 -7.96 6.01
N THR A 16 13.29 -7.07 5.28
CA THR A 16 12.73 -6.55 4.04
C THR A 16 12.99 -7.51 2.86
N TYR A 17 12.27 -7.36 1.76
CA TYR A 17 12.50 -8.20 0.58
C TYR A 17 13.89 -7.99 -0.02
N THR A 18 14.39 -6.76 0.01
CA THR A 18 15.74 -6.42 -0.44
C THR A 18 16.80 -7.05 0.45
N GLU A 19 16.60 -7.02 1.77
CA GLU A 19 17.51 -7.69 2.72
C GLU A 19 17.51 -9.22 2.49
N ALA A 20 16.35 -9.84 2.31
CA ALA A 20 16.24 -11.26 2.00
C ALA A 20 16.93 -11.61 0.67
N ASP A 21 16.71 -10.81 -0.39
CA ASP A 21 17.37 -11.00 -1.69
C ASP A 21 18.91 -10.85 -1.56
N LEU A 22 19.42 -9.94 -0.72
CA LEU A 22 20.86 -9.79 -0.46
C LEU A 22 21.47 -11.02 0.23
N VAL A 23 20.75 -11.61 1.19
CA VAL A 23 21.20 -12.84 1.86
C VAL A 23 21.18 -14.03 0.90
N ILE A 24 20.12 -14.19 0.11
CA ILE A 24 19.98 -15.28 -0.87
C ILE A 24 21.02 -15.18 -1.98
N THR A 25 21.22 -13.99 -2.53
CA THR A 25 22.21 -13.76 -3.60
C THR A 25 23.66 -13.88 -3.11
N GLY A 26 23.87 -13.88 -1.79
CA GLY A 26 25.15 -14.17 -1.18
C GLY A 26 26.21 -13.15 -1.57
N VAL A 27 25.93 -11.85 -1.41
CA VAL A 27 26.94 -10.81 -1.63
C VAL A 27 28.21 -11.20 -0.85
N PRO A 28 29.36 -11.41 -1.53
CA PRO A 28 30.55 -11.94 -0.88
C PRO A 28 30.92 -11.10 0.33
N ARG A 29 31.35 -11.75 1.42
CA ARG A 29 31.76 -11.09 2.67
C ARG A 29 32.76 -9.94 2.44
N ASN A 30 33.50 -9.95 1.33
CA ASN A 30 34.47 -8.92 0.92
C ASN A 30 33.99 -7.89 -0.13
N ARG A 31 32.69 -7.81 -0.48
CA ARG A 31 32.19 -6.86 -1.51
C ARG A 31 32.98 -6.87 -2.83
N ASP A 32 33.62 -7.99 -3.16
CA ASP A 32 34.42 -8.08 -4.37
C ASP A 32 33.48 -8.26 -5.57
N SER A 33 33.10 -7.15 -6.19
CA SER A 33 32.19 -7.12 -7.34
C SER A 33 32.70 -7.97 -8.50
N ASP A 34 34.01 -8.19 -8.55
CA ASP A 34 34.69 -9.01 -9.54
C ASP A 34 34.30 -10.50 -9.40
N MET A 35 34.10 -10.99 -8.18
CA MET A 35 33.65 -12.37 -7.92
C MET A 35 32.18 -12.59 -8.30
N LEU A 36 31.31 -11.58 -8.12
CA LEU A 36 29.92 -11.63 -8.58
C LEU A 36 29.82 -11.62 -10.11
N GLN A 37 30.69 -10.85 -10.78
CA GLN A 37 30.75 -10.86 -12.25
C GLN A 37 31.34 -12.17 -12.78
N ARG A 38 32.38 -12.71 -12.14
CA ARG A 38 33.00 -14.00 -12.52
C ARG A 38 32.02 -15.17 -12.33
N SER A 39 31.31 -15.24 -11.21
CA SER A 39 30.32 -16.31 -10.96
C SER A 39 29.15 -16.29 -11.95
N ARG A 40 28.74 -15.11 -12.42
CA ARG A 40 27.74 -14.97 -13.51
C ARG A 40 28.23 -15.46 -14.87
N ARG A 41 29.54 -15.51 -15.09
CA ARG A 41 30.16 -15.99 -16.34
C ARG A 41 30.43 -17.50 -16.33
N LEU A 42 30.34 -18.17 -15.18
CA LEU A 42 30.49 -19.63 -15.07
C LEU A 42 29.34 -20.36 -15.76
N ARG A 43 29.65 -21.45 -16.46
CA ARG A 43 28.67 -22.29 -17.16
C ARG A 43 28.86 -23.76 -16.79
N GLY A 44 27.78 -24.53 -16.88
CA GLY A 44 27.81 -25.98 -16.72
C GLY A 44 28.41 -26.42 -15.37
N ALA A 45 29.39 -27.31 -15.43
CA ALA A 45 30.04 -27.91 -14.25
C ALA A 45 30.74 -26.89 -13.35
N ASP A 46 31.33 -25.84 -13.89
CA ASP A 46 32.05 -24.83 -13.09
C ASP A 46 31.10 -24.04 -12.18
N LYS A 47 29.88 -23.80 -12.68
CA LYS A 47 28.82 -23.16 -11.90
C LYS A 47 28.36 -24.07 -10.77
N ASP A 48 28.24 -25.37 -11.02
CA ASP A 48 27.87 -26.37 -10.01
C ASP A 48 28.95 -26.52 -8.93
N ILE A 49 30.23 -26.64 -9.33
CA ILE A 49 31.37 -26.68 -8.39
C ILE A 49 31.41 -25.43 -7.53
N TYR A 50 31.22 -24.25 -8.14
CA TYR A 50 31.17 -22.99 -7.41
C TYR A 50 30.04 -22.98 -6.37
N TYR A 51 28.82 -23.41 -6.71
CA TYR A 51 27.73 -23.47 -5.73
C TYR A 51 27.95 -24.53 -4.65
N ARG A 52 28.53 -25.68 -4.97
CA ARG A 52 28.88 -26.70 -3.98
C ARG A 52 29.94 -26.20 -3.01
N ALA A 53 30.99 -25.54 -3.50
CA ALA A 53 32.01 -24.92 -2.65
C ALA A 53 31.41 -23.82 -1.78
N LEU A 54 30.54 -22.98 -2.34
CA LEU A 54 29.89 -21.89 -1.61
C LEU A 54 28.91 -22.43 -0.55
N ASN A 55 28.23 -23.55 -0.81
CA ASN A 55 27.39 -24.22 0.17
C ASN A 55 28.21 -24.95 1.24
N ALA A 56 29.32 -25.59 0.89
CA ALA A 56 30.21 -26.24 1.86
C ALA A 56 30.91 -25.25 2.80
N ALA A 57 31.11 -24.01 2.34
CA ALA A 57 31.71 -22.93 3.14
C ALA A 57 30.70 -22.19 4.04
N LYS A 58 29.39 -22.51 3.98
CA LYS A 58 28.38 -21.86 4.82
C LYS A 58 28.38 -22.43 6.22
N THR A 59 28.22 -21.55 7.18
CA THR A 59 27.93 -21.90 8.58
C THR A 59 26.49 -22.39 8.74
N GLU A 60 26.19 -23.13 9.81
CA GLU A 60 24.82 -23.56 10.14
C GLU A 60 23.87 -22.37 10.27
N ASP A 61 24.34 -21.28 10.89
CA ASP A 61 23.63 -20.01 11.01
C ASP A 61 23.28 -19.39 9.65
N GLU A 62 24.20 -19.44 8.69
CA GLU A 62 23.94 -18.95 7.32
C GLU A 62 22.94 -19.83 6.57
N VAL A 63 22.95 -21.15 6.80
CA VAL A 63 21.96 -22.07 6.22
C VAL A 63 20.57 -21.79 6.80
N ALA A 64 20.47 -21.62 8.12
CA ALA A 64 19.22 -21.28 8.79
C ALA A 64 18.69 -19.91 8.35
N ALA A 65 19.56 -18.90 8.26
CA ALA A 65 19.19 -17.57 7.75
C ALA A 65 18.68 -17.61 6.29
N LEU A 66 19.30 -18.43 5.43
CA LEU A 66 18.84 -18.63 4.06
C LEU A 66 17.43 -19.21 4.00
N LYS A 67 17.10 -20.16 4.88
CA LYS A 67 15.75 -20.71 4.95
C LYS A 67 14.71 -19.62 5.26
N SER A 68 14.97 -18.78 6.25
CA SER A 68 14.11 -17.62 6.57
C SER A 68 13.96 -16.66 5.39
N CYS A 69 15.07 -16.37 4.70
CA CYS A 69 15.05 -15.47 3.55
C CYS A 69 14.29 -16.07 2.36
N HIS A 70 14.42 -17.37 2.10
CA HIS A 70 13.66 -18.07 1.06
C HIS A 70 12.17 -18.08 1.36
N THR A 71 11.75 -18.27 2.62
CA THR A 71 10.35 -18.11 3.02
C THR A 71 9.84 -16.70 2.69
N LYS A 72 10.59 -15.66 3.07
CA LYS A 72 10.25 -14.27 2.74
C LYS A 72 10.16 -14.02 1.22
N GLN A 73 11.02 -14.66 0.44
CA GLN A 73 11.01 -14.57 -1.01
C GLN A 73 9.82 -15.31 -1.63
N SER A 74 9.39 -16.44 -1.04
CA SER A 74 8.15 -17.13 -1.43
C SER A 74 6.95 -16.23 -1.16
N GLU A 75 6.83 -15.66 0.03
CA GLU A 75 5.76 -14.72 0.39
C GLU A 75 5.67 -13.53 -0.59
N LYS A 76 6.83 -13.00 -0.99
CA LYS A 76 6.94 -11.95 -2.02
C LYS A 76 6.33 -12.39 -3.36
N GLN A 77 6.63 -13.61 -3.79
CA GLN A 77 6.15 -14.16 -5.06
C GLN A 77 4.65 -14.48 -4.99
N ASP A 78 4.20 -15.07 -3.89
CA ASP A 78 2.80 -15.42 -3.65
C ASP A 78 1.93 -14.17 -3.60
N GLY A 79 2.34 -13.14 -2.85
CA GLY A 79 1.63 -11.86 -2.79
C GLY A 79 1.56 -11.17 -4.16
N ARG A 80 2.64 -11.25 -4.95
CA ARG A 80 2.64 -10.72 -6.33
C ARG A 80 1.72 -11.51 -7.24
N ALA A 81 1.71 -12.84 -7.15
CA ALA A 81 0.84 -13.72 -7.94
C ALA A 81 -0.64 -13.45 -7.63
N ALA A 82 -1.01 -13.41 -6.34
CA ALA A 82 -2.36 -13.08 -5.90
C ALA A 82 -2.80 -11.69 -6.39
N ALA A 83 -1.91 -10.68 -6.30
CA ALA A 83 -2.19 -9.35 -6.84
C ALA A 83 -2.36 -9.35 -8.38
N ARG A 84 -1.72 -10.27 -9.11
CA ARG A 84 -1.92 -10.40 -10.57
C ARG A 84 -3.28 -10.97 -10.93
N GLU A 85 -3.79 -11.86 -10.11
CA GLU A 85 -5.08 -12.52 -10.33
C GLU A 85 -6.24 -11.60 -9.93
N ALA A 86 -6.08 -10.85 -8.84
CA ALA A 86 -7.14 -10.02 -8.27
C ALA A 86 -7.36 -8.66 -8.96
N LEU A 87 -6.33 -8.11 -9.60
CA LEU A 87 -6.37 -6.82 -10.27
C LEU A 87 -6.41 -7.02 -11.79
N ASP A 88 -7.45 -6.49 -12.44
CA ASP A 88 -7.56 -6.53 -13.89
C ASP A 88 -6.54 -5.61 -14.57
N SER A 89 -6.51 -5.59 -15.91
CA SER A 89 -5.57 -4.75 -16.67
C SER A 89 -5.74 -3.27 -16.36
N TYR A 90 -6.98 -2.81 -16.18
CA TYR A 90 -7.30 -1.43 -15.86
C TYR A 90 -6.77 -1.05 -14.46
N ASP A 91 -7.08 -1.87 -13.46
CA ASP A 91 -6.63 -1.71 -12.08
C ASP A 91 -5.09 -1.67 -12.03
N ALA A 92 -4.45 -2.61 -12.73
CA ALA A 92 -3.01 -2.71 -12.80
C ALA A 92 -2.38 -1.45 -13.42
N ASP A 93 -2.96 -0.90 -14.49
CA ASP A 93 -2.46 0.32 -15.12
C ASP A 93 -2.58 1.55 -14.22
N LEU A 94 -3.67 1.68 -13.45
CA LEU A 94 -3.80 2.75 -12.45
C LEU A 94 -2.75 2.61 -11.35
N VAL A 95 -2.57 1.42 -10.80
CA VAL A 95 -1.54 1.16 -9.79
C VAL A 95 -0.15 1.45 -10.36
N LYS A 96 0.14 1.04 -11.60
CA LYS A 96 1.40 1.33 -12.28
C LYS A 96 1.63 2.83 -12.44
N LYS A 97 0.60 3.58 -12.84
CA LYS A 97 0.67 5.05 -12.97
C LYS A 97 0.94 5.70 -11.61
N ALA A 98 0.31 5.23 -10.53
CA ALA A 98 0.53 5.68 -9.15
C ALA A 98 1.96 5.47 -8.65
N LEU A 99 2.52 4.32 -8.99
CA LEU A 99 3.86 3.92 -8.57
C LEU A 99 4.97 4.37 -9.52
N ASN A 100 4.64 5.00 -10.65
CA ASN A 100 5.63 5.31 -11.68
C ASN A 100 6.67 6.33 -11.17
N GLN A 101 7.85 5.82 -10.83
CA GLN A 101 8.99 6.56 -10.30
C GLN A 101 9.58 7.58 -11.28
N ASN A 102 9.26 7.46 -12.57
CA ASN A 102 9.72 8.39 -13.61
C ASN A 102 8.84 9.65 -13.71
N LYS A 103 7.76 9.74 -12.92
CA LYS A 103 6.98 10.97 -12.82
C LYS A 103 7.62 11.96 -11.83
N PRO A 104 7.42 13.26 -12.03
CA PRO A 104 8.01 14.29 -11.18
C PRO A 104 7.45 14.33 -9.75
N VAL A 105 6.34 13.63 -9.45
CA VAL A 105 5.73 13.60 -8.12
C VAL A 105 6.37 12.55 -7.24
N ARG A 106 7.20 13.02 -6.31
CA ARG A 106 7.94 12.22 -5.33
C ARG A 106 7.16 12.00 -4.03
N TRP A 107 5.92 11.51 -4.14
CA TRP A 107 5.04 11.33 -2.98
C TRP A 107 5.60 10.29 -2.00
N GLN A 108 6.27 9.25 -2.51
CA GLN A 108 6.92 8.25 -1.67
C GLN A 108 8.04 8.88 -0.84
N GLU A 109 8.87 9.72 -1.46
CA GLU A 109 9.91 10.49 -0.75
C GLU A 109 9.31 11.44 0.29
N HIS A 110 8.15 12.06 0.00
CA HIS A 110 7.47 12.91 0.95
C HIS A 110 7.08 12.13 2.21
N ILE A 111 6.41 10.96 2.08
CA ILE A 111 6.10 10.08 3.22
C ILE A 111 7.37 9.67 3.97
N MET A 112 8.44 9.31 3.25
CA MET A 112 9.72 8.97 3.88
C MET A 112 10.31 10.14 4.67
N SER A 113 10.14 11.38 4.20
CA SER A 113 10.67 12.59 4.86
C SER A 113 9.93 12.93 6.16
N LEU A 114 8.62 12.65 6.23
CA LEU A 114 7.81 12.82 7.44
C LEU A 114 8.19 11.84 8.56
N SER A 115 8.86 10.74 8.20
CA SER A 115 9.13 9.60 9.10
C SER A 115 10.35 9.80 10.02
N GLY A 116 11.00 10.96 10.01
CA GLY A 116 12.01 11.36 11.01
C GLY A 116 13.26 10.45 11.17
N SER A 117 13.49 9.47 10.29
CA SER A 117 14.58 8.47 10.29
C SER A 117 14.18 7.01 10.61
N THR A 118 13.14 6.45 9.97
CA THR A 118 12.92 5.00 9.96
C THR A 118 13.28 4.41 8.59
N LYS A 119 14.46 3.78 8.50
CA LYS A 119 14.89 3.05 7.29
C LYS A 119 14.01 1.83 6.96
N THR A 120 13.13 1.42 7.88
CA THR A 120 12.41 0.14 7.83
C THR A 120 10.89 0.27 7.74
N ARG A 121 10.28 1.35 8.28
CA ARG A 121 8.83 1.57 8.30
C ARG A 121 8.47 3.05 8.24
N ALA A 122 7.86 3.48 7.14
CA ALA A 122 7.37 4.83 6.96
C ALA A 122 5.88 4.86 7.37
N PRO A 123 5.51 5.61 8.42
CA PRO A 123 4.14 5.61 8.92
C PRO A 123 3.22 6.23 7.88
N CYS A 124 2.20 5.48 7.47
CA CYS A 124 1.16 5.96 6.57
C CYS A 124 -0.12 5.11 6.70
N GLY A 125 -1.25 5.65 6.27
CA GLY A 125 -2.51 4.91 6.24
C GLY A 125 -3.70 5.71 6.74
N PHE A 126 -4.75 4.99 7.08
CA PHE A 126 -6.08 5.57 7.32
C PHE A 126 -6.72 5.03 8.60
N VAL A 127 -7.58 5.86 9.18
CA VAL A 127 -8.59 5.39 10.12
C VAL A 127 -9.75 4.79 9.33
N VAL A 128 -10.27 3.66 9.79
CA VAL A 128 -11.44 2.99 9.21
C VAL A 128 -12.52 2.87 10.27
N SER A 129 -13.59 3.63 10.12
CA SER A 129 -14.71 3.64 11.05
C SER A 129 -15.79 2.64 10.64
N HIS A 130 -16.35 1.91 11.60
CA HIS A 130 -17.44 0.96 11.34
C HIS A 130 -18.50 0.98 12.45
N PRO A 131 -19.78 0.69 12.13
CA PRO A 131 -20.88 0.79 13.07
C PRO A 131 -20.76 -0.27 14.17
N LYS A 132 -21.02 0.14 15.41
CA LYS A 132 -21.11 -0.77 16.55
C LYS A 132 -22.27 -1.76 16.36
N GLY A 133 -22.06 -3.02 16.73
CA GLY A 133 -23.10 -4.07 16.67
C GLY A 133 -23.17 -4.84 15.35
N LYS A 134 -22.29 -4.54 14.37
CA LYS A 134 -22.18 -5.29 13.10
C LYS A 134 -20.84 -6.00 12.94
N ASP A 135 -20.24 -6.44 14.05
CA ASP A 135 -18.85 -6.90 14.10
C ASP A 135 -18.56 -8.07 13.14
N ALA A 136 -19.50 -9.02 12.99
CA ALA A 136 -19.31 -10.17 12.11
C ALA A 136 -19.25 -9.77 10.62
N GLU A 137 -20.12 -8.87 10.18
CA GLU A 137 -20.18 -8.38 8.79
C GLU A 137 -19.01 -7.43 8.51
N CYS A 138 -18.71 -6.54 9.46
CA CYS A 138 -17.57 -5.62 9.39
C CYS A 138 -16.25 -6.39 9.35
N SER A 139 -16.12 -7.51 10.07
CA SER A 139 -14.92 -8.37 10.01
C SER A 139 -14.70 -8.98 8.62
N LYS A 140 -15.78 -9.40 7.94
CA LYS A 140 -15.68 -9.88 6.54
C LYS A 140 -15.25 -8.76 5.61
N PHE A 141 -15.85 -7.57 5.75
CA PHE A 141 -15.49 -6.40 4.96
C PHE A 141 -14.02 -6.01 5.19
N LYS A 142 -13.61 -5.91 6.44
CA LYS A 142 -12.25 -5.57 6.86
C LYS A 142 -11.22 -6.52 6.24
N LYS A 143 -11.44 -7.84 6.36
CA LYS A 143 -10.55 -8.83 5.74
C LYS A 143 -10.45 -8.63 4.23
N ARG A 144 -11.55 -8.29 3.56
CA ARG A 144 -11.57 -8.00 2.12
C ARG A 144 -10.81 -6.71 1.79
N LEU A 145 -10.99 -5.66 2.57
CA LEU A 145 -10.26 -4.39 2.43
C LEU A 145 -8.76 -4.58 2.63
N GLU A 146 -8.33 -5.26 3.70
CA GLU A 146 -6.93 -5.59 3.97
C GLU A 146 -6.31 -6.42 2.84
N THR A 147 -7.07 -7.39 2.31
CA THR A 147 -6.64 -8.20 1.16
C THR A 147 -6.45 -7.32 -0.09
N SER A 148 -7.40 -6.43 -0.39
CA SER A 148 -7.30 -5.49 -1.52
C SER A 148 -6.14 -4.52 -1.37
N VAL A 149 -5.91 -4.00 -0.16
CA VAL A 149 -4.75 -3.17 0.17
C VAL A 149 -3.46 -3.94 -0.10
N SER A 150 -3.36 -5.16 0.41
CA SER A 150 -2.21 -6.04 0.17
C SER A 150 -1.96 -6.22 -1.33
N HIS A 151 -3.00 -6.53 -2.13
CA HIS A 151 -2.84 -6.67 -3.58
C HIS A 151 -2.30 -5.40 -4.24
N GLY A 152 -2.85 -4.22 -3.90
CA GLY A 152 -2.38 -2.94 -4.44
C GLY A 152 -0.90 -2.67 -4.13
N LEU A 153 -0.46 -2.98 -2.91
CA LEU A 153 0.93 -2.79 -2.48
C LEU A 153 1.89 -3.83 -3.11
N HIS A 154 1.42 -5.05 -3.40
CA HIS A 154 2.25 -6.15 -3.94
C HIS A 154 2.23 -6.29 -5.47
N ARG A 155 1.38 -5.56 -6.20
CA ARG A 155 1.28 -5.67 -7.67
C ARG A 155 2.59 -5.38 -8.40
N TYR A 156 3.29 -4.31 -7.99
CA TYR A 156 4.58 -3.89 -8.58
C TYR A 156 5.66 -3.76 -7.49
N LEU A 157 5.95 -4.87 -6.79
CA LEU A 157 7.05 -4.94 -5.83
C LEU A 157 8.37 -4.46 -6.47
N GLY A 158 9.03 -3.50 -5.81
CA GLY A 158 10.21 -2.78 -6.30
C GLY A 158 9.92 -1.34 -6.77
N ALA A 159 8.68 -1.04 -7.18
CA ALA A 159 8.27 0.33 -7.50
C ALA A 159 7.83 1.12 -6.25
N LEU A 160 7.24 0.42 -5.28
CA LEU A 160 6.92 0.95 -3.95
C LEU A 160 8.11 0.76 -3.00
N LYS A 161 8.48 1.81 -2.26
CA LYS A 161 9.52 1.74 -1.23
C LYS A 161 9.07 0.83 -0.09
N GLU A 162 9.92 -0.12 0.29
CA GLU A 162 9.63 -1.12 1.34
C GLU A 162 9.23 -0.52 2.69
N PRO A 163 9.77 0.62 3.15
CA PRO A 163 9.30 1.22 4.38
C PRO A 163 7.82 1.63 4.33
N ILE A 164 7.32 2.09 3.18
CA ILE A 164 5.90 2.43 3.01
C ILE A 164 5.06 1.16 3.02
N LEU A 165 5.49 0.11 2.30
CA LEU A 165 4.86 -1.22 2.32
C LEU A 165 4.71 -1.75 3.75
N ASN A 166 5.80 -1.69 4.54
CA ASN A 166 5.84 -2.23 5.90
C ASN A 166 5.19 -1.31 6.95
N GLY A 167 4.96 -0.05 6.60
CA GLY A 167 4.46 0.98 7.51
C GLY A 167 2.99 1.36 7.28
N PHE A 168 2.39 0.92 6.18
CA PHE A 168 0.98 1.14 5.90
C PHE A 168 0.10 0.45 6.95
N LYS A 169 -0.89 1.17 7.49
CA LYS A 169 -1.84 0.64 8.47
C LYS A 169 -3.26 1.12 8.22
N LEU A 170 -4.22 0.24 8.53
CA LEU A 170 -5.61 0.62 8.74
C LEU A 170 -5.87 0.55 10.25
N HIS A 171 -6.39 1.64 10.83
CA HIS A 171 -6.72 1.71 12.25
C HIS A 171 -8.22 1.73 12.44
N ASP A 172 -8.76 0.64 12.97
CA ASP A 172 -10.21 0.48 13.11
C ASP A 172 -10.75 1.25 14.31
N ILE A 173 -11.88 1.91 14.10
CA ILE A 173 -12.63 2.61 15.15
C ILE A 173 -14.09 2.20 15.05
N GLN A 174 -14.67 1.75 16.16
CA GLN A 174 -16.11 1.59 16.28
C GLN A 174 -16.75 2.94 16.57
N TYR A 175 -17.87 3.25 15.91
CA TYR A 175 -18.68 4.41 16.23
C TYR A 175 -20.11 4.02 16.60
N ASP A 176 -20.71 4.84 17.45
CA ASP A 176 -22.11 4.76 17.81
C ASP A 176 -22.93 5.56 16.79
N SER A 177 -24.01 4.99 16.26
CA SER A 177 -24.86 5.65 15.27
C SER A 177 -25.65 6.84 15.83
N SER A 178 -25.62 7.06 17.15
CA SER A 178 -26.18 8.24 17.80
C SER A 178 -25.31 9.49 17.71
N GLU A 179 -24.01 9.37 17.42
CA GLU A 179 -23.08 10.49 17.19
C GLU A 179 -22.84 10.67 15.68
N SER A 180 -22.68 11.92 15.22
CA SER A 180 -22.17 12.16 13.86
C SER A 180 -20.78 11.53 13.73
N LEU A 181 -20.59 10.72 12.69
CA LEU A 181 -19.34 10.04 12.38
C LEU A 181 -18.15 11.02 12.32
N GLU A 182 -18.41 12.18 11.74
CA GLU A 182 -17.44 13.26 11.62
C GLU A 182 -17.01 13.80 12.99
N ASN A 183 -17.98 14.07 13.87
CA ASN A 183 -17.71 14.54 15.23
C ASN A 183 -16.95 13.49 16.03
N CYS A 184 -17.28 12.21 15.86
CA CYS A 184 -16.56 11.11 16.47
C CYS A 184 -15.08 11.10 16.00
N PHE A 185 -14.82 11.22 14.70
CA PHE A 185 -13.46 11.29 14.17
C PHE A 185 -12.69 12.50 14.70
N VAL A 186 -13.28 13.71 14.67
CA VAL A 186 -12.67 14.94 15.18
C VAL A 186 -12.35 14.80 16.67
N ARG A 187 -13.29 14.32 17.48
CA ARG A 187 -13.09 14.07 18.90
C ARG A 187 -11.95 13.08 19.16
N MET A 188 -11.87 12.00 18.39
CA MET A 188 -10.81 10.99 18.52
C MET A 188 -9.44 11.54 18.09
N ARG A 189 -9.40 12.35 17.04
CA ARG A 189 -8.19 13.04 16.58
C ARG A 189 -7.67 14.00 17.65
N ASP A 190 -8.54 14.88 18.13
CA ASP A 190 -8.18 15.95 19.05
C ASP A 190 -7.83 15.41 20.45
N ALA A 191 -8.40 14.25 20.83
CA ALA A 191 -8.02 13.51 22.03
C ALA A 191 -6.70 12.72 21.89
N GLY A 192 -6.07 12.70 20.71
CA GLY A 192 -4.83 11.96 20.47
C GLY A 192 -5.02 10.44 20.35
N ASN A 193 -6.25 9.96 20.15
CA ASN A 193 -6.54 8.54 20.01
C ASN A 193 -6.26 8.01 18.58
N ILE A 194 -6.12 8.90 17.61
CA ILE A 194 -5.68 8.55 16.26
C ILE A 194 -4.15 8.62 16.20
N PRO A 195 -3.45 7.52 15.84
CA PRO A 195 -2.00 7.54 15.70
C PRO A 195 -1.55 8.65 14.74
N SER A 196 -0.63 9.50 15.17
CA SER A 196 -0.09 10.63 14.39
C SER A 196 0.57 10.23 13.06
N SER A 197 0.87 8.94 12.92
CA SER A 197 1.34 8.28 11.70
C SER A 197 0.31 8.18 10.57
N LEU A 198 -0.98 8.34 10.87
CA LEU A 198 -2.08 8.16 9.93
C LEU A 198 -2.60 9.53 9.47
N ARG A 199 -3.37 9.54 8.38
CA ARG A 199 -4.09 10.75 7.97
C ARG A 199 -5.04 11.21 9.08
N GLN A 200 -5.01 12.52 9.36
CA GLN A 200 -5.81 13.17 10.39
C GLN A 200 -6.83 14.17 9.81
N ASP A 201 -6.75 14.41 8.51
CA ASP A 201 -7.64 15.27 7.74
C ASP A 201 -8.74 14.50 7.02
N VAL A 202 -8.63 13.16 6.96
CA VAL A 202 -9.55 12.30 6.22
C VAL A 202 -9.59 10.90 6.84
N PHE A 203 -10.75 10.25 6.75
CA PHE A 203 -10.96 8.89 7.21
C PHE A 203 -11.80 8.07 6.24
N LEU A 204 -11.73 6.76 6.40
CA LEU A 204 -12.55 5.81 5.69
C LEU A 204 -13.68 5.33 6.60
N TYR A 205 -14.84 4.99 6.06
CA TYR A 205 -15.87 4.33 6.83
C TYR A 205 -16.67 3.30 6.04
N VAL A 206 -17.23 2.37 6.80
CA VAL A 206 -18.09 1.30 6.31
C VAL A 206 -19.48 1.52 6.87
N ASP A 207 -20.48 1.47 6.00
CA ASP A 207 -21.90 1.51 6.35
C ASP A 207 -22.63 0.29 5.78
N ASP A 208 -23.94 0.29 5.93
CA ASP A 208 -24.80 -0.79 5.44
C ASP A 208 -24.74 -0.94 3.91
N GLU A 209 -24.54 0.15 3.18
CA GLU A 209 -24.37 0.10 1.74
C GLU A 209 -23.06 -0.60 1.36
N SER A 210 -21.95 -0.20 2.00
CA SER A 210 -20.63 -0.78 1.80
C SER A 210 -20.62 -2.29 2.11
N ILE A 211 -21.29 -2.70 3.20
CA ILE A 211 -21.44 -4.11 3.59
C ILE A 211 -22.22 -4.89 2.53
N ARG A 212 -23.38 -4.38 2.08
CA ARG A 212 -24.19 -5.02 1.03
C ARG A 212 -23.44 -5.12 -0.30
N CYS A 213 -22.57 -4.16 -0.58
CA CYS A 213 -21.77 -4.15 -1.80
C CYS A 213 -20.61 -5.15 -1.81
N LEU A 214 -20.39 -5.96 -0.76
CA LEU A 214 -19.35 -7.00 -0.76
C LEU A 214 -19.51 -8.06 -1.85
N GLU A 215 -20.74 -8.31 -2.30
CA GLU A 215 -21.01 -9.25 -3.40
C GLU A 215 -20.96 -8.57 -4.77
N SER A 216 -20.89 -7.23 -4.81
CA SER A 216 -20.76 -6.48 -6.06
C SER A 216 -19.40 -6.75 -6.73
N PRO A 217 -19.32 -6.73 -8.09
CA PRO A 217 -18.05 -6.69 -8.80
C PRO A 217 -17.18 -5.54 -8.30
N ARG A 218 -17.81 -4.39 -8.05
CA ARG A 218 -17.18 -3.17 -7.60
C ARG A 218 -17.57 -2.85 -6.16
N ARG A 219 -16.64 -3.13 -5.26
CA ARG A 219 -16.79 -2.96 -3.80
C ARG A 219 -16.18 -1.62 -3.44
N PHE A 220 -16.85 -0.86 -2.59
CA PHE A 220 -16.35 0.43 -2.16
C PHE A 220 -16.31 0.56 -0.64
N VAL A 221 -15.49 1.48 -0.19
CA VAL A 221 -15.47 2.07 1.14
C VAL A 221 -15.73 3.56 0.99
N TRP A 222 -16.36 4.20 1.95
CA TRP A 222 -16.54 5.65 1.91
C TRP A 222 -15.27 6.37 2.37
N LEU A 223 -14.98 7.49 1.72
CA LEU A 223 -13.96 8.46 2.10
C LEU A 223 -14.66 9.75 2.55
N TRP A 224 -14.29 10.28 3.70
CA TRP A 224 -14.86 11.53 4.21
C TRP A 224 -13.82 12.37 4.94
N GLU A 225 -13.91 13.68 4.73
CA GLU A 225 -13.15 14.73 5.40
C GLU A 225 -14.03 15.47 6.41
N PRO A 226 -13.53 15.75 7.63
CA PRO A 226 -14.21 16.64 8.55
C PRO A 226 -14.38 18.03 7.94
N GLN A 227 -15.62 18.51 7.94
CA GLN A 227 -15.99 19.81 7.42
C GLN A 227 -15.58 20.89 8.43
N HIS A 228 -14.68 21.77 8.00
CA HIS A 228 -14.52 23.04 8.67
C HIS A 228 -15.72 23.91 8.30
N VAL A 229 -16.49 24.34 9.30
CA VAL A 229 -17.63 25.28 9.18
C VAL A 229 -17.13 26.64 8.72
N THR A 230 -16.70 26.74 7.47
CA THR A 230 -16.22 27.99 6.88
C THR A 230 -16.67 28.04 5.43
N ASN A 231 -17.69 28.88 5.23
CA ASN A 231 -18.16 29.53 4.00
C ASN A 231 -18.95 28.67 2.99
N LEU A 232 -20.28 28.91 2.98
CA LEU A 232 -21.27 29.07 1.86
C LEU A 232 -21.20 28.23 0.56
N LYS A 233 -20.18 27.40 0.33
CA LYS A 233 -20.17 26.41 -0.74
C LYS A 233 -20.61 25.07 -0.17
N GLU A 234 -21.55 24.40 -0.84
CA GLU A 234 -21.88 23.01 -0.56
C GLU A 234 -20.58 22.20 -0.58
N GLN A 235 -20.17 21.71 0.59
CA GLN A 235 -18.99 20.87 0.66
C GLN A 235 -19.34 19.51 0.08
N PRO A 236 -18.41 18.89 -0.68
CA PRO A 236 -18.63 17.55 -1.17
C PRO A 236 -18.87 16.60 0.01
N GLY A 237 -19.95 15.82 -0.09
CA GLY A 237 -20.24 14.78 0.89
C GLY A 237 -19.24 13.60 0.81
N PRO A 238 -19.55 12.47 1.47
CA PRO A 238 -18.75 11.26 1.38
C PRO A 238 -18.56 10.79 -0.06
N LEU A 239 -17.35 10.30 -0.39
CA LEU A 239 -17.01 9.74 -1.70
C LEU A 239 -16.90 8.22 -1.63
N LYS A 240 -17.49 7.50 -2.59
CA LYS A 240 -17.26 6.05 -2.74
C LYS A 240 -15.90 5.81 -3.37
N VAL A 241 -15.04 5.04 -2.69
CA VAL A 241 -13.73 4.63 -3.20
C VAL A 241 -13.69 3.13 -3.36
N ASP A 242 -13.33 2.66 -4.55
CA ASP A 242 -13.09 1.25 -4.81
C ASP A 242 -12.00 0.71 -3.87
N ILE A 243 -12.30 -0.35 -3.13
CA ILE A 243 -11.40 -0.89 -2.11
C ILE A 243 -10.05 -1.35 -2.70
N LYS A 244 -10.00 -1.70 -4.00
CA LYS A 244 -8.76 -2.06 -4.71
C LYS A 244 -7.79 -0.88 -4.85
N HIS A 245 -8.30 0.34 -4.71
CA HIS A 245 -7.57 1.57 -4.98
C HIS A 245 -7.29 2.41 -3.73
N VAL A 246 -7.65 1.92 -2.54
CA VAL A 246 -7.20 2.50 -1.25
C VAL A 246 -5.67 2.57 -1.20
N THR A 247 -4.99 1.55 -1.73
CA THR A 247 -3.55 1.60 -1.97
C THR A 247 -3.15 1.10 -3.35
N PRO A 248 -2.11 1.67 -3.97
CA PRO A 248 -1.38 2.87 -3.54
C PRO A 248 -2.07 4.16 -4.00
N LEU A 249 -3.17 4.06 -4.75
CA LEU A 249 -3.73 5.15 -5.54
C LEU A 249 -4.31 6.28 -4.68
N LEU A 250 -5.23 5.97 -3.77
CA LEU A 250 -5.81 6.94 -2.84
C LEU A 250 -4.72 7.51 -1.91
N LEU A 251 -3.88 6.64 -1.33
CA LEU A 251 -2.74 7.06 -0.51
C LEU A 251 -1.87 8.09 -1.21
N MET A 252 -1.45 7.82 -2.45
CA MET A 252 -0.71 8.77 -3.26
C MET A 252 -1.49 10.08 -3.42
N ARG A 253 -2.76 10.01 -3.81
CA ARG A 253 -3.55 11.22 -4.09
C ARG A 253 -3.69 12.12 -2.87
N LEU A 254 -3.97 11.56 -1.72
CA LEU A 254 -4.09 12.35 -0.49
C LEU A 254 -2.72 12.92 -0.06
N THR A 255 -1.64 12.14 -0.20
CA THR A 255 -0.28 12.64 0.04
C THR A 255 0.08 13.83 -0.85
N GLN A 256 -0.44 13.89 -2.08
CA GLN A 256 -0.19 15.01 -3.00
C GLN A 256 -0.77 16.34 -2.50
N ARG A 257 -1.75 16.34 -1.59
CA ARG A 257 -2.30 17.59 -0.99
C ARG A 257 -1.29 18.28 -0.08
N ASP A 258 -0.44 17.49 0.56
CA ASP A 258 0.60 17.97 1.46
C ASP A 258 1.81 18.52 0.67
N MET A 259 1.79 18.38 -0.65
CA MET A 259 2.88 18.74 -1.55
C MET A 259 2.53 19.99 -2.35
N LEU A 260 3.48 20.92 -2.45
CA LEU A 260 3.39 22.04 -3.40
C LEU A 260 3.66 21.53 -4.82
N LEU A 261 2.61 21.15 -5.53
CA LEU A 261 2.68 20.57 -6.88
C LEU A 261 2.09 21.51 -7.93
N ASP A 262 2.73 21.58 -9.09
CA ASP A 262 2.17 22.26 -10.25
C ASP A 262 1.16 21.37 -11.01
N ARG A 263 0.38 21.97 -11.90
CA ARG A 263 -0.60 21.23 -12.73
C ARG A 263 0.03 20.17 -13.62
N ARG A 264 1.31 20.30 -14.01
CA ARG A 264 2.00 19.31 -14.86
C ARG A 264 2.34 18.05 -14.07
N GLN A 265 2.62 18.20 -12.77
CA GLN A 265 2.88 17.14 -11.83
C GLN A 265 1.61 16.33 -11.50
N LEU A 266 0.43 16.96 -11.53
CA LEU A 266 -0.86 16.35 -11.19
C LEU A 266 -1.55 15.57 -12.34
N ARG A 267 -0.92 15.47 -13.53
CA ARG A 267 -1.49 14.93 -14.79
C ARG A 267 -1.96 13.46 -14.82
N MET A 268 -2.08 12.77 -13.69
CA MET A 268 -2.72 11.45 -13.68
C MET A 268 -4.23 11.55 -13.94
N TRP A 269 -4.83 12.64 -13.47
CA TRP A 269 -6.21 13.04 -13.75
C TRP A 269 -6.26 14.49 -14.18
N HIS A 270 -7.42 14.90 -14.71
CA HIS A 270 -7.65 16.26 -15.16
C HIS A 270 -7.55 17.27 -14.01
N ASP A 271 -7.94 16.85 -12.80
CA ASP A 271 -8.05 17.73 -11.64
C ASP A 271 -7.10 17.40 -10.47
N GLY A 272 -7.02 18.32 -9.50
CA GLY A 272 -6.17 18.23 -8.31
C GLY A 272 -6.61 17.16 -7.30
N PRO A 273 -5.82 16.91 -6.24
CA PRO A 273 -6.08 15.82 -5.28
C PRO A 273 -7.22 16.10 -4.28
N GLU A 274 -7.82 17.29 -4.30
CA GLU A 274 -8.92 17.69 -3.40
C GLU A 274 -10.17 16.84 -3.57
N LEU A 275 -10.95 16.66 -2.49
CA LEU A 275 -12.14 15.80 -2.48
C LEU A 275 -13.15 16.16 -3.56
N GLU A 276 -13.37 17.46 -3.77
CA GLU A 276 -14.27 17.98 -4.81
C GLU A 276 -13.89 17.47 -6.21
N ASN A 277 -12.59 17.36 -6.49
CA ASN A 277 -12.09 16.89 -7.77
C ASN A 277 -12.19 15.37 -7.89
N LEU A 278 -11.99 14.63 -6.78
CA LEU A 278 -12.24 13.19 -6.78
C LEU A 278 -13.72 12.86 -7.00
N HIS A 279 -14.64 13.71 -6.53
CA HIS A 279 -16.06 13.62 -6.87
C HIS A 279 -16.31 13.86 -8.37
N LYS A 280 -15.69 14.88 -8.97
CA LYS A 280 -15.79 15.11 -10.42
C LYS A 280 -15.33 13.89 -11.22
N ASP A 281 -14.18 13.32 -10.85
CA ASP A 281 -13.67 12.07 -11.44
C ASP A 281 -14.69 10.92 -11.27
N ALA A 282 -15.30 10.78 -10.09
CA ALA A 282 -16.26 9.71 -9.80
C ALA A 282 -17.59 9.86 -10.56
N LEU A 283 -18.01 11.07 -10.90
CA LEU A 283 -19.21 11.30 -11.71
C LEU A 283 -19.06 10.74 -13.13
N GLU A 284 -17.84 10.71 -13.67
CA GLU A 284 -17.54 10.12 -14.97
C GLU A 284 -17.45 8.58 -14.95
N SER A 285 -17.39 8.01 -13.74
CA SER A 285 -17.26 6.58 -13.54
C SER A 285 -18.47 5.79 -14.03
N LYS A 286 -18.20 4.72 -14.80
CA LYS A 286 -19.24 3.81 -15.28
C LYS A 286 -18.87 2.35 -15.02
N GLU A 287 -19.84 1.58 -14.54
CA GLU A 287 -19.77 0.13 -14.45
C GLU A 287 -20.92 -0.44 -15.29
N ASN A 288 -20.61 -1.30 -16.26
CA ASN A 288 -21.59 -1.85 -17.21
C ASN A 288 -22.47 -0.77 -17.88
N GLY A 289 -21.87 0.38 -18.21
CA GLY A 289 -22.53 1.51 -18.87
C GLY A 289 -23.40 2.39 -17.96
N LYS A 290 -23.54 2.07 -16.67
CA LYS A 290 -24.28 2.88 -15.68
C LYS A 290 -23.32 3.67 -14.81
N HIS A 291 -23.69 4.90 -14.50
CA HIS A 291 -22.95 5.71 -13.53
C HIS A 291 -23.04 5.07 -12.15
N ASP A 292 -21.89 4.79 -11.54
CA ASP A 292 -21.81 4.18 -10.21
C ASP A 292 -21.30 5.16 -9.13
N GLY A 293 -20.71 6.28 -9.53
CA GLY A 293 -20.18 7.29 -8.61
C GLY A 293 -19.00 6.79 -7.79
N ILE A 294 -18.28 5.76 -8.23
CA ILE A 294 -17.16 5.15 -7.50
C ILE A 294 -15.83 5.62 -8.09
N TRP A 295 -14.99 6.20 -7.24
CA TRP A 295 -13.62 6.59 -7.59
C TRP A 295 -12.63 5.42 -7.44
N PRO A 296 -11.57 5.32 -8.26
CA PRO A 296 -11.29 6.08 -9.49
C PRO A 296 -12.25 5.70 -10.61
N PRO A 297 -12.56 6.56 -11.59
CA PRO A 297 -13.49 6.22 -12.66
C PRO A 297 -13.04 4.96 -13.40
N ARG A 298 -13.96 4.07 -13.76
CA ARG A 298 -13.71 3.04 -14.78
C ARG A 298 -14.21 3.59 -16.12
N ALA A 299 -13.28 3.82 -17.04
CA ALA A 299 -13.64 4.04 -18.43
C ALA A 299 -13.89 2.67 -19.06
N LEU A 300 -14.92 2.55 -19.90
CA LEU A 300 -15.13 1.36 -20.72
C LEU A 300 -13.80 1.01 -21.39
N ALA A 301 -13.38 -0.25 -21.30
CA ALA A 301 -12.40 -0.78 -22.24
C ALA A 301 -13.00 -0.56 -23.64
N MET A 302 -12.39 0.33 -24.42
CA MET A 302 -12.65 0.42 -25.85
C MET A 302 -12.16 -0.85 -26.53
#